data_AF-A0A8X8C5P6-F1
#
_entry.id   AF-A0A8X8C5P6-F1
#
_cell.length_a   1.000
_cell.length_b   1.000
_cell.length_c   1.000
_cell.angle_alpha   90.00
_cell.angle_beta   90.00
_cell.angle_gamma   90.00
#
_symmetry.space_group_name_H-M   'P 1'
#
loop_
_entity.id
_entity.type
_entity.pdbx_description
1 polymer ?
#
loop_
_entity_poly.entity_id
_entity_poly.type
_entity_poly.pdbx_seq_one_letter_code
_entity_poly.pdbx_strand_id
1 'polypeptide(L)'
;MMTPRQISEDRGVGSSPHFSHTPLQIIHVIGNFLRIWSVYSMYRYLSQTGASVVLFIFSCLIPSSILFLALQKPWKGRALSNQQVVPSVINGVITALYFILWGKGLKSCGPVRAILAEYSGAVLGVLSAALYGRRGHIWKKVGGLIAMLASFYFLSQGWAMASYSPFNILV
;
A
#
# COMPACT_ATOMS: atom_id res chain seq x y z
N MET A 1 18.76 47.68 -28.02
CA MET A 1 19.31 47.28 -26.70
C MET A 1 18.98 48.36 -25.70
N MET A 2 18.13 48.04 -24.71
CA MET A 2 17.82 48.87 -23.56
C MET A 2 17.74 47.93 -22.36
N THR A 3 18.54 48.23 -21.33
CA THR A 3 18.79 47.42 -20.14
C THR A 3 17.56 47.40 -19.23
N PRO A 4 17.12 46.24 -18.69
CA PRO A 4 16.03 46.21 -17.73
C PRO A 4 16.49 46.78 -16.38
N ARG A 5 15.72 47.69 -15.80
CA ARG A 5 15.89 48.17 -14.43
C ARG A 5 15.71 47.01 -13.44
N GLN A 6 16.72 46.75 -12.61
CA GLN A 6 16.56 45.90 -11.42
C GLN A 6 15.64 46.63 -10.43
N ILE A 7 14.50 46.01 -10.12
CA ILE A 7 13.68 46.37 -8.98
C ILE A 7 14.33 45.71 -7.76
N SER A 8 14.89 46.55 -6.90
CA SER A 8 15.59 46.17 -5.68
C SER A 8 14.71 45.34 -4.76
N GLU A 9 15.27 44.22 -4.30
CA GLU A 9 14.98 43.63 -3.00
C GLU A 9 15.05 44.71 -1.93
N ASP A 10 13.96 44.90 -1.18
CA ASP A 10 13.95 44.86 0.29
C ASP A 10 12.56 45.29 0.81
N ARG A 11 11.80 44.34 1.37
CA ARG A 11 10.83 44.52 2.47
C ARG A 11 9.99 43.25 2.65
N GLY A 12 10.36 42.45 3.65
CA GLY A 12 9.48 41.38 4.15
C GLY A 12 10.19 40.21 4.81
N VAL A 13 11.19 40.45 5.65
CA VAL A 13 11.68 39.48 6.63
C VAL A 13 10.51 39.04 7.51
N GLY A 14 10.14 37.76 7.48
CA GLY A 14 9.20 37.18 8.44
C GLY A 14 8.13 36.23 7.89
N SER A 15 8.44 35.31 6.98
CA SER A 15 7.64 34.09 6.85
C SER A 15 8.55 32.87 6.90
N SER A 16 8.71 32.35 8.11
CA SER A 16 9.37 31.08 8.37
C SER A 16 8.74 29.99 7.48
N PRO A 17 9.51 29.26 6.66
CA PRO A 17 8.99 28.14 5.86
C PRO A 17 8.57 26.94 6.73
N HIS A 18 8.69 27.05 8.05
CA HIS A 18 8.47 25.97 9.00
C HIS A 18 6.99 25.66 9.26
N PHE A 19 6.07 26.61 9.06
CA PHE A 19 4.66 26.44 9.47
C PHE A 19 3.83 25.61 8.48
N SER A 20 4.22 25.58 7.20
CA SER A 20 3.52 24.84 6.15
C SER A 20 3.83 23.34 6.14
N HIS A 21 4.92 22.91 6.79
CA HIS A 21 5.31 21.50 6.87
C HIS A 21 4.81 20.80 8.14
N THR A 22 4.58 21.53 9.23
CA THR A 22 4.11 20.98 10.52
C THR A 22 2.80 20.20 10.44
N PRO A 23 1.71 20.67 9.77
CA PRO A 23 0.45 19.94 9.74
C PRO A 23 0.55 18.62 8.95
N LEU A 24 1.30 18.61 7.85
CA LEU A 24 1.54 17.40 7.06
C LEU A 24 2.38 16.37 7.82
N GLN A 25 3.38 16.82 8.59
CA GLN A 25 4.16 15.95 9.46
C GLN A 25 3.32 15.34 10.58
N ILE A 26 2.44 16.14 11.21
CA ILE A 26 1.53 15.65 12.25
C ILE A 26 0.61 14.57 11.67
N ILE A 27 -0.01 14.82 10.51
CA ILE A 27 -0.87 13.83 9.83
C ILE A 27 -0.08 12.56 9.50
N HIS A 28 1.16 12.70 9.02
CA HIS A 28 2.01 11.57 8.68
C HIS A 28 2.34 10.72 9.92
N VAL A 29 2.75 11.35 11.03
CA VAL A 29 3.08 10.65 12.28
C VAL A 29 1.85 9.95 12.85
N ILE A 30 0.72 10.65 12.94
CA ILE A 30 -0.54 10.08 13.43
C ILE A 30 -0.98 8.93 12.53
N GLY A 31 -0.91 9.10 11.21
CA GLY A 31 -1.25 8.06 10.24
C GLY A 31 -0.39 6.81 10.40
N ASN A 32 0.92 6.97 10.60
CA ASN A 32 1.81 5.84 10.79
C ASN A 32 1.56 5.12 12.12
N PHE A 33 1.29 5.88 13.19
CA PHE A 33 0.90 5.32 14.48
C PHE A 33 -0.40 4.52 14.39
N LEU A 34 -1.46 5.12 13.82
CA LEU A 34 -2.75 4.46 13.61
C LEU A 34 -2.63 3.21 12.74
N ARG A 35 -1.74 3.24 11.75
CA ARG A 35 -1.47 2.08 10.89
C ARG A 35 -0.84 0.94 11.68
N ILE A 36 0.23 1.20 12.43
CA ILE A 36 0.85 0.18 13.29
C ILE A 36 -0.18 -0.37 14.28
N TRP A 37 -0.93 0.52 14.94
CA TRP A 37 -1.97 0.14 15.88
C TRP A 37 -3.05 -0.76 15.26
N SER A 38 -3.52 -0.42 14.06
CA SER A 38 -4.52 -1.18 13.32
C SER A 38 -4.01 -2.58 12.96
N VAL A 39 -2.77 -2.70 12.48
CA VAL A 39 -2.16 -3.99 12.13
C VAL A 39 -2.04 -4.90 13.35
N TYR A 40 -1.56 -4.35 14.49
CA TYR A 40 -1.47 -5.12 15.74
C TYR A 40 -2.85 -5.50 16.29
N SER A 41 -3.82 -4.60 16.21
CA SER A 41 -5.20 -4.86 16.63
C SER A 41 -5.84 -5.96 15.80
N MET A 42 -5.67 -5.91 14.47
CA MET A 42 -6.12 -6.94 13.54
C MET A 42 -5.46 -8.29 13.85
N TYR A 43 -4.14 -8.32 14.04
CA TYR A 43 -3.42 -9.55 14.40
C TYR A 43 -3.97 -10.16 15.69
N ARG A 44 -4.14 -9.34 16.74
CA ARG A 44 -4.65 -9.79 18.04
C ARG A 44 -6.08 -10.32 17.91
N TYR A 45 -6.95 -9.59 17.21
CA TYR A 45 -8.34 -9.99 16.99
C TYR A 45 -8.42 -11.33 16.25
N LEU A 46 -7.72 -11.46 15.11
CA LEU A 46 -7.72 -12.67 14.29
C LEU A 46 -7.10 -13.88 14.99
N SER A 47 -6.11 -13.65 15.85
CA SER A 47 -5.44 -14.71 16.62
C SER A 47 -6.29 -15.18 17.79
N GLN A 48 -6.94 -14.26 18.51
CA GLN A 48 -7.74 -14.59 19.68
C GLN A 48 -9.11 -15.19 19.33
N THR A 49 -9.79 -14.65 18.32
CA THR A 49 -11.13 -15.12 17.93
C THR A 49 -11.10 -16.28 16.94
N GLY A 50 -9.93 -16.55 16.34
CA GLY A 50 -9.82 -17.53 15.26
C GLY A 50 -10.57 -17.13 13.97
N ALA A 51 -11.13 -15.91 13.90
CA ALA A 51 -11.96 -15.45 12.80
C ALA A 51 -11.27 -15.61 11.43
N SER A 52 -12.09 -15.78 10.40
CA SER A 52 -11.58 -15.90 9.04
C SER A 52 -11.08 -14.53 8.55
N VAL A 53 -9.85 -14.52 8.02
CA VAL A 53 -9.21 -13.32 7.47
C VAL A 53 -10.06 -12.71 6.35
N VAL A 54 -10.64 -13.56 5.50
CA VAL A 54 -11.45 -13.14 4.35
C VAL A 54 -12.70 -12.41 4.82
N LEU A 55 -13.48 -12.98 5.75
CA LEU A 55 -14.69 -12.31 6.26
C LEU A 55 -14.35 -11.01 6.98
N PHE A 56 -13.26 -10.98 7.76
CA PHE A 56 -12.81 -9.76 8.41
C PHE A 56 -12.53 -8.65 7.39
N ILE A 57 -11.73 -8.94 6.36
CA ILE A 57 -11.41 -7.97 5.30
C ILE A 57 -12.68 -7.52 4.57
N PHE A 58 -13.57 -8.43 4.18
CA PHE A 58 -14.84 -8.08 3.55
C PHE A 58 -15.70 -7.17 4.44
N SER A 59 -15.79 -7.47 5.74
CA SER A 59 -16.55 -6.68 6.70
C SER A 59 -15.99 -5.28 6.90
N CYS A 60 -14.69 -5.06 6.66
CA CYS A 60 -14.10 -3.72 6.66
C CYS A 60 -14.29 -3.00 5.32
N LEU A 61 -14.12 -3.71 4.19
CA LEU A 61 -14.13 -3.11 2.86
C LEU A 61 -15.52 -2.70 2.38
N ILE A 62 -16.56 -3.49 2.67
CA ILE A 62 -17.95 -3.17 2.27
C ILE A 62 -18.40 -1.82 2.86
N PRO A 63 -18.41 -1.61 4.20
CA PRO A 63 -18.85 -0.33 4.76
C PRO A 63 -17.93 0.82 4.34
N SER A 64 -16.62 0.58 4.19
CA SER A 64 -15.70 1.58 3.66
C SER A 64 -16.05 1.99 2.22
N SER A 65 -16.36 1.03 1.35
CA SER A 65 -16.76 1.30 -0.03
C SER A 65 -18.07 2.08 -0.11
N ILE A 66 -19.05 1.76 0.74
CA ILE A 66 -20.31 2.51 0.85
C ILE A 66 -20.04 3.94 1.29
N LEU A 67 -19.19 4.14 2.30
CA LEU A 67 -18.80 5.46 2.77
C LEU A 67 -18.09 6.27 1.67
N PHE A 68 -17.14 5.66 0.96
CA PHE A 68 -16.45 6.33 -0.14
C PHE A 68 -17.39 6.67 -1.29
N LEU A 69 -18.31 5.78 -1.66
CA LEU A 69 -19.35 6.08 -2.65
C LEU A 69 -20.25 7.22 -2.18
N ALA A 70 -20.58 7.27 -0.88
CA ALA A 70 -21.39 8.35 -0.32
C ALA A 70 -20.67 9.72 -0.34
N LEU A 71 -19.36 9.73 -0.16
CA LEU A 71 -18.54 10.93 -0.17
C LEU A 71 -18.17 11.40 -1.59
N GLN A 72 -18.24 10.53 -2.60
CA GLN A 72 -17.94 10.85 -4.01
C GLN A 72 -19.00 11.77 -4.62
N LYS A 73 -18.82 13.09 -4.47
CA LYS A 73 -19.54 14.11 -5.24
C LYS A 73 -18.71 14.54 -6.45
N PRO A 74 -19.30 14.73 -7.65
CA PRO A 74 -20.72 14.57 -8.00
C PRO A 74 -21.14 13.10 -8.24
N TRP A 75 -22.34 12.74 -7.77
CA TRP A 75 -22.91 11.38 -7.88
C TRP A 75 -23.39 11.03 -9.29
N LYS A 76 -23.64 12.04 -10.12
CA LYS A 76 -23.93 11.90 -11.55
C LYS A 76 -22.66 12.27 -12.31
N GLY A 77 -21.78 11.29 -12.47
CA GLY A 77 -20.55 11.39 -13.25
C GLY A 77 -20.72 10.92 -14.68
N ARG A 78 -19.69 11.15 -15.51
CA ARG A 78 -19.56 10.56 -16.85
C ARG A 78 -19.35 9.05 -16.72
N ALA A 79 -20.02 8.26 -17.55
CA ALA A 79 -19.78 6.81 -17.60
C ALA A 79 -18.31 6.53 -17.95
N LEU A 80 -17.69 5.58 -17.23
CA LEU A 80 -16.33 5.14 -17.54
C LEU A 80 -16.31 4.40 -18.87
N SER A 81 -15.28 4.65 -19.67
CA SER A 81 -15.07 3.87 -20.90
C SER A 81 -14.63 2.45 -20.55
N ASN A 82 -14.92 1.47 -21.43
CA ASN A 82 -14.45 0.10 -21.26
C ASN A 82 -12.92 0.00 -21.08
N GLN A 83 -12.17 0.94 -21.67
CA GLN A 83 -10.71 1.04 -21.52
C GLN A 83 -10.27 1.43 -20.10
N GLN A 84 -11.13 2.06 -19.30
CA GLN A 84 -10.87 2.40 -17.90
C GLN A 84 -11.47 1.39 -16.92
N VAL A 85 -12.64 0.82 -17.26
CA VAL A 85 -13.31 -0.18 -16.42
C VAL A 85 -12.47 -1.45 -16.30
N VAL A 86 -11.99 -1.99 -17.42
CA VAL A 86 -11.22 -3.23 -17.43
C VAL A 86 -9.97 -3.17 -16.53
N PRO A 87 -9.05 -2.19 -16.67
CA PRO A 87 -7.88 -2.12 -15.78
C PRO A 87 -8.25 -1.80 -14.33
N SER A 88 -9.35 -1.07 -14.08
CA SER A 88 -9.85 -0.82 -12.73
C SER A 88 -10.32 -2.09 -12.04
N VAL A 89 -11.10 -2.93 -12.74
CA VAL A 89 -11.54 -4.24 -12.23
C VAL A 89 -10.34 -5.15 -11.98
N ILE A 90 -9.38 -5.21 -12.92
CA ILE A 90 -8.15 -5.99 -12.75
C ILE A 90 -7.37 -5.51 -11.51
N ASN A 91 -7.19 -4.20 -11.35
CA ASN A 91 -6.52 -3.63 -10.18
C ASN A 91 -7.27 -3.97 -8.89
N GLY A 92 -8.61 -3.90 -8.89
CA GLY A 92 -9.43 -4.30 -7.76
C GLY A 92 -9.25 -5.77 -7.37
N VAL A 93 -9.21 -6.69 -8.34
CA VAL A 93 -8.95 -8.11 -8.09
C VAL A 93 -7.55 -8.33 -7.53
N ILE A 94 -6.52 -7.68 -8.10
CA ILE A 94 -5.14 -7.75 -7.59
C ILE A 94 -5.06 -7.22 -6.15
N THR A 95 -5.70 -6.08 -5.86
CA THR A 95 -5.75 -5.49 -4.53
C THR A 95 -6.45 -6.41 -3.52
N ALA A 96 -7.55 -7.06 -3.91
CA ALA A 96 -8.25 -8.02 -3.06
C ALA A 96 -7.37 -9.23 -2.73
N LEU A 97 -6.71 -9.81 -3.75
CA LEU A 97 -5.75 -10.91 -3.56
C LEU A 97 -4.60 -10.50 -2.64
N TYR A 98 -4.03 -9.32 -2.85
CA TYR A 98 -3.00 -8.75 -1.98
C TYR A 98 -3.47 -8.67 -0.53
N PHE A 99 -4.64 -8.10 -0.25
CA PHE A 99 -5.15 -7.99 1.12
C PHE A 99 -5.38 -9.36 1.78
N ILE A 100 -5.91 -10.34 1.04
CA ILE A 100 -6.12 -11.69 1.57
C ILE A 100 -4.79 -12.36 1.91
N LEU A 101 -3.82 -12.32 1.00
CA LEU A 101 -2.50 -12.92 1.22
C LEU A 101 -1.74 -12.21 2.36
N TRP A 102 -1.77 -10.88 2.38
CA TRP A 102 -1.19 -10.08 3.44
C TRP A 102 -1.85 -10.37 4.80
N GLY A 103 -3.18 -10.42 4.87
CA GLY A 103 -3.91 -10.70 6.11
C GLY A 103 -3.67 -12.13 6.63
N LYS A 104 -3.54 -13.11 5.73
CA LYS A 104 -3.12 -14.47 6.10
C LYS A 104 -1.67 -14.49 6.57
N GLY A 105 -0.78 -13.77 5.90
CA GLY A 105 0.61 -13.59 6.32
C GLY A 105 0.74 -12.91 7.67
N LEU A 106 -0.12 -11.93 7.96
CA LEU A 106 -0.22 -11.27 9.26
C LEU A 106 -0.59 -12.27 10.35
N LYS A 107 -1.65 -13.08 10.13
CA LYS A 107 -2.08 -14.11 11.08
C LYS A 107 -1.02 -15.20 11.30
N SER A 108 -0.34 -15.62 10.23
CA SER A 108 0.67 -16.68 10.30
C SER A 108 2.00 -16.21 10.90
N CYS A 109 2.57 -15.10 10.39
CA CYS A 109 3.94 -14.66 10.70
C CYS A 109 4.04 -13.53 11.74
N GLY A 110 2.90 -12.92 12.11
CA GLY A 110 2.85 -11.79 13.03
C GLY A 110 3.04 -10.42 12.37
N PRO A 111 2.79 -9.33 13.13
CA PRO A 111 2.67 -7.97 12.63
C PRO A 111 3.99 -7.40 12.08
N VAL A 112 5.11 -7.64 12.74
CA VAL A 112 6.42 -7.11 12.32
C VAL A 112 6.81 -7.62 10.93
N ARG A 113 6.69 -8.94 10.71
CA ARG A 113 7.06 -9.58 9.43
C ARG A 113 6.12 -9.16 8.30
N ALA A 114 4.83 -9.01 8.58
CA ALA A 114 3.86 -8.52 7.61
C ALA A 114 4.15 -7.07 7.17
N ILE A 115 4.54 -6.19 8.11
CA ILE A 115 4.92 -4.81 7.81
C ILE A 115 6.23 -4.78 6.99
N LEU A 116 7.24 -5.56 7.36
CA LEU A 116 8.50 -5.65 6.62
C LEU A 116 8.30 -6.16 5.19
N ALA A 117 7.45 -7.17 5.00
CA ALA A 117 7.12 -7.71 3.68
C ALA A 117 6.44 -6.65 2.79
N GLU A 118 5.63 -5.77 3.39
CA GLU A 118 5.00 -4.67 2.68
C GLU A 118 6.03 -3.65 2.14
N TYR A 119 6.94 -3.20 2.99
CA TYR A 119 8.03 -2.31 2.58
C TYR A 119 8.95 -2.97 1.54
N SER A 120 9.22 -4.27 1.71
CA SER A 120 9.99 -5.06 0.74
C SER A 120 9.28 -5.10 -0.61
N GLY A 121 7.95 -5.24 -0.62
CA GLY A 121 7.14 -5.17 -1.83
C GLY A 121 7.27 -3.83 -2.57
N ALA A 122 7.31 -2.71 -1.85
CA ALA A 122 7.53 -1.40 -2.45
C ALA A 122 8.93 -1.30 -3.09
N VAL A 123 9.97 -1.79 -2.41
CA VAL A 123 11.34 -1.83 -2.94
C VAL A 123 11.41 -2.71 -4.19
N LEU A 124 10.78 -3.89 -4.18
CA LEU A 124 10.70 -4.77 -5.35
C LEU A 124 9.95 -4.10 -6.51
N GLY A 125 8.89 -3.35 -6.24
CA GLY A 125 8.18 -2.55 -7.23
C GLY A 125 9.08 -1.51 -7.88
N VAL A 126 9.85 -0.76 -7.08
CA VAL A 126 10.81 0.24 -7.57
C VAL A 126 11.95 -0.42 -8.35
N LEU A 127 12.53 -1.52 -7.85
CA LEU A 127 13.58 -2.27 -8.54
C LEU A 127 13.07 -2.84 -9.86
N SER A 128 11.85 -3.38 -9.89
CA SER A 128 11.23 -3.86 -11.12
C SER A 128 11.02 -2.70 -12.11
N ALA A 129 10.60 -1.53 -11.65
CA ALA A 129 10.46 -0.35 -12.50
C ALA A 129 11.82 0.18 -13.00
N ALA A 130 12.87 0.16 -12.18
CA ALA A 130 14.19 0.64 -12.54
C ALA A 130 14.91 -0.31 -13.51
N LEU A 131 14.90 -1.62 -13.21
CA LEU A 131 15.56 -2.65 -14.02
C LEU A 131 14.83 -2.93 -15.33
N TYR A 132 13.50 -2.82 -15.32
CA TYR A 132 12.67 -3.23 -16.46
C TYR A 132 11.86 -2.11 -17.11
N GLY A 133 11.86 -0.89 -16.56
CA GLY A 133 11.14 0.25 -17.13
C GLY A 133 11.77 0.87 -18.39
N ARG A 134 13.02 0.52 -18.70
CA ARG A 134 13.77 1.14 -19.81
C ARG A 134 13.41 0.62 -21.21
N ARG A 135 12.60 -0.44 -21.34
CA ARG A 135 12.12 -0.96 -22.64
C ARG A 135 10.70 -1.50 -22.49
N GLY A 136 9.76 -1.00 -23.29
CA GLY A 136 8.30 -1.15 -23.19
C GLY A 136 7.71 -2.57 -23.34
N HIS A 137 8.37 -3.61 -22.84
CA HIS A 137 7.81 -4.96 -22.80
C HIS A 137 6.91 -5.13 -21.56
N ILE A 138 5.60 -5.08 -21.79
CA ILE A 138 4.53 -5.29 -20.79
C ILE A 138 4.79 -6.55 -19.93
N TRP A 139 5.38 -7.59 -20.52
CA TRP A 139 5.73 -8.86 -19.87
C TRP A 139 6.63 -8.71 -18.64
N LYS A 140 7.48 -7.68 -18.57
CA LYS A 140 8.42 -7.50 -17.45
C LYS A 140 7.79 -6.80 -16.24
N LYS A 141 6.76 -5.97 -16.45
CA LYS A 141 5.93 -5.41 -15.35
C LYS A 141 5.09 -6.51 -14.68
N VAL A 142 4.60 -7.46 -15.49
CA VAL A 142 3.89 -8.64 -14.99
C VAL A 142 4.81 -9.52 -14.13
N GLY A 143 6.08 -9.68 -14.52
CA GLY A 143 7.08 -10.42 -13.74
C GLY A 143 7.29 -9.89 -12.32
N GLY A 144 7.43 -8.56 -12.15
CA GLY A 144 7.55 -7.94 -10.82
C GLY A 144 6.31 -8.15 -9.94
N LEU A 145 5.11 -8.05 -10.54
CA LEU A 145 3.86 -8.34 -9.82
C LEU A 145 3.76 -9.81 -9.41
N ILE A 146 4.12 -10.75 -10.30
CA ILE A 146 4.16 -12.19 -9.97
C ILE A 146 5.13 -12.44 -8.82
N ALA A 147 6.32 -11.84 -8.85
CA ALA A 147 7.31 -11.97 -7.77
C ALA A 147 6.79 -11.44 -6.44
N MET A 148 6.08 -10.30 -6.45
CA MET A 148 5.41 -9.77 -5.25
C MET A 148 4.32 -10.73 -4.74
N LEU A 149 3.44 -11.22 -5.62
CA LEU A 149 2.38 -12.16 -5.24
C LEU A 149 2.94 -13.48 -4.68
N ALA A 150 4.00 -14.01 -5.30
CA ALA A 150 4.69 -15.21 -4.82
C ALA A 150 5.32 -14.97 -3.43
N SER A 151 5.95 -13.81 -3.22
CA SER A 151 6.50 -13.43 -1.91
C SER A 151 5.42 -13.37 -0.83
N PHE A 152 4.27 -12.75 -1.13
CA PHE A 152 3.13 -12.71 -0.22
C PHE A 152 2.51 -14.09 0.01
N TYR A 153 2.48 -14.94 -1.00
CA TYR A 153 2.01 -16.32 -0.85
C TYR A 153 2.89 -17.10 0.14
N PHE A 154 4.20 -17.04 0.01
CA PHE A 154 5.10 -17.70 0.96
C PHE A 154 4.97 -17.14 2.38
N LEU A 155 4.83 -15.82 2.51
CA LEU A 155 4.54 -15.20 3.80
C LEU A 155 3.21 -15.71 4.39
N SER A 156 2.18 -15.87 3.57
CA SER A 156 0.88 -16.39 3.99
C SER A 156 0.93 -17.83 4.51
N GLN A 157 1.84 -18.64 3.95
CA GLN A 157 2.09 -20.02 4.37
C GLN A 157 2.96 -20.13 5.62
N GLY A 158 3.45 -19.02 6.17
CA GLY A 158 4.29 -19.05 7.36
C GLY A 158 5.76 -19.34 7.09
N TRP A 159 6.22 -19.37 5.83
CA TRP A 159 7.60 -19.72 5.48
C TRP A 159 8.65 -18.76 6.05
N ALA A 160 8.25 -17.56 6.47
CA ALA A 160 9.11 -16.62 7.18
C ALA A 160 9.34 -17.00 8.66
N MET A 161 8.71 -18.08 9.15
CA MET A 161 8.95 -18.65 10.47
C MET A 161 9.91 -19.84 10.37
N ALA A 162 10.87 -19.95 11.30
CA ALA A 162 11.81 -21.07 11.34
C ALA A 162 11.10 -22.43 11.32
N SER A 163 10.03 -22.57 12.10
CA SER A 163 9.26 -23.81 12.27
C SER A 163 8.47 -24.27 11.04
N TYR A 164 8.17 -23.37 10.10
CA TYR A 164 7.36 -23.66 8.91
C TYR A 164 8.14 -23.45 7.61
N SER A 165 9.46 -23.22 7.71
CA SER A 165 10.34 -23.13 6.56
C SER A 165 10.64 -24.54 6.02
N PRO A 166 10.61 -24.76 4.69
CA PRO A 166 10.96 -26.06 4.11
C PRO A 166 12.42 -26.47 4.38
N PHE A 167 13.27 -25.51 4.75
CA PHE A 167 14.68 -25.74 5.07
C PHE A 167 14.88 -26.29 6.49
N ASN A 168 13.83 -26.32 7.33
CA ASN A 168 13.91 -26.88 8.69
C ASN A 168 14.07 -28.41 8.71
N ILE A 169 13.87 -29.11 7.58
CA ILE A 169 14.10 -30.57 7.45
C ILE A 169 15.56 -30.87 7.05
N LEU A 170 16.32 -29.86 6.63
CA LEU A 170 17.73 -30.00 6.18
C LEU A 170 18.75 -29.69 7.29
N VAL A 171 18.30 -29.36 8.50
CA VAL A 171 19.12 -29.12 9.70
C VAL A 171 18.72 -30.12 10.76
#